data_AF-A0A8H7NGV8-F1
#
_entry.id   AF-A0A8H7NGV8-F1
#
_cell.length_a   1.000
_cell.length_b   1.000
_cell.length_c   1.000
_cell.angle_alpha   90.00
_cell.angle_beta   90.00
_cell.angle_gamma   90.00
#
_symmetry.space_group_name_H-M   'P 1'
#
loop_
_entity.id
_entity.type
_entity.pdbx_description
1 polymer ?
#
loop_
_entity_poly.entity_id
_entity_poly.type
_entity_poly.pdbx_seq_one_letter_code
_entity_poly.pdbx_strand_id
1 'polypeptide(L)'
;MMIVARNMDAAKPSWREANGKTKVVPWNDHFVEELKRALRACKVFVFYPIFWVCYGQFSTNFVTQAGQMEGHGMPNDFMQNFDPVSILIFTPILDRVVYPILRRMGIELRPIMRITIGFWLASLCLAYAAIVQHLIYKAGPCFESPGACPEGMDGNSKLPNHIHIAVQTPAYVFIGLSEIFISVTGLEYAYTKAPPSMKSFVQSLYLFTNAFGSALSEALVSVAMDPKYLWMYTGVAIFAFFTGCVFWVLFHHYDADEEKMYDLDRDQPVASLPNAKNVDE
;
A
#
# COMPACT_ATOMS: atom_id res chain seq x y z
N MET A 1 -23.68 23.51 2.00
CA MET A 1 -23.49 24.61 1.02
C MET A 1 -22.00 24.75 0.70
N MET A 2 -21.46 23.75 0.01
CA MET A 2 -20.13 23.70 -0.62
C MET A 2 -20.23 22.48 -1.54
N ILE A 3 -19.69 22.53 -2.76
CA ILE A 3 -19.93 21.57 -3.86
C ILE A 3 -21.18 21.89 -4.71
N VAL A 4 -21.27 23.12 -5.24
CA VAL A 4 -21.95 23.34 -6.53
C VAL A 4 -21.07 24.32 -7.31
N ALA A 5 -20.69 23.93 -8.54
CA ALA A 5 -19.66 24.52 -9.42
C ALA A 5 -18.20 24.11 -9.11
N ARG A 6 -17.89 22.83 -9.37
CA ARG A 6 -16.59 22.16 -9.25
C ARG A 6 -15.59 22.63 -10.32
N ASN A 7 -15.30 23.93 -10.40
CA ASN A 7 -14.25 24.46 -11.26
C ASN A 7 -13.01 24.79 -10.42
N MET A 8 -11.99 23.93 -10.44
CA MET A 8 -10.74 24.17 -9.71
C MET A 8 -9.98 25.40 -10.24
N ASP A 9 -10.33 25.91 -11.42
CA ASP A 9 -9.82 27.18 -11.96
C ASP A 9 -10.34 28.40 -11.21
N ALA A 10 -11.41 28.28 -10.41
CA ALA A 10 -11.96 29.40 -9.65
C ALA A 10 -11.01 29.98 -8.59
N ALA A 11 -9.98 29.22 -8.21
CA ALA A 11 -8.93 29.65 -7.29
C ALA A 11 -7.80 30.45 -7.95
N LYS A 12 -7.71 30.44 -9.29
CA LYS A 12 -6.69 31.18 -10.05
C LYS A 12 -6.90 32.69 -9.92
N PRO A 13 -5.87 33.46 -9.55
CA PRO A 13 -5.87 34.92 -9.69
C PRO A 13 -6.45 35.43 -11.02
N SER A 14 -6.04 34.88 -12.17
CA SER A 14 -6.55 35.31 -13.49
C SER A 14 -8.05 35.11 -13.67
N TRP A 15 -8.57 33.96 -13.22
CA TRP A 15 -10.01 33.68 -13.25
C TRP A 15 -10.78 34.59 -12.29
N ARG A 16 -10.19 34.92 -11.14
CA ARG A 16 -10.79 35.81 -10.14
C ARG A 16 -10.90 37.25 -10.65
N GLU A 17 -9.86 37.74 -11.32
CA GLU A 17 -9.87 39.05 -11.99
C GLU A 17 -10.95 39.10 -13.09
N ALA A 18 -11.03 38.07 -13.93
CA ALA A 18 -12.05 37.97 -14.98
C ALA A 18 -13.49 37.88 -14.46
N ASN A 19 -13.69 37.41 -13.22
CA ASN A 19 -15.01 37.26 -12.59
C ASN A 19 -15.27 38.29 -11.47
N GLY A 20 -14.58 39.45 -11.50
CA GLY A 20 -14.87 40.60 -10.66
C GLY A 20 -14.51 40.43 -9.17
N LYS A 21 -13.63 39.48 -8.81
CA LYS A 21 -13.16 39.29 -7.43
C LYS A 21 -11.85 40.06 -7.20
N THR A 22 -11.93 41.17 -6.49
CA THR A 22 -10.83 42.15 -6.31
C THR A 22 -9.87 41.89 -5.14
N LYS A 23 -10.12 40.86 -4.32
CA LYS A 23 -9.24 40.55 -3.18
C LYS A 23 -7.93 39.94 -3.69
N VAL A 24 -6.83 40.66 -3.54
CA VAL A 24 -5.46 40.18 -3.80
C VAL A 24 -5.18 38.94 -2.96
N VAL A 25 -4.62 37.90 -3.57
CA VAL A 25 -4.25 36.66 -2.91
C VAL A 25 -2.74 36.44 -2.97
N PRO A 26 -2.15 35.79 -1.97
CA PRO A 26 -0.71 35.57 -1.90
C PRO A 26 -0.21 34.46 -2.84
N TRP A 27 -1.08 33.79 -3.59
CA TRP A 27 -0.72 32.68 -4.50
C TRP A 27 -0.93 33.05 -5.96
N ASN A 28 -0.17 32.41 -6.85
CA ASN A 28 -0.16 32.58 -8.29
C ASN A 28 -0.89 31.44 -9.03
N ASP A 29 -1.24 31.66 -10.30
CA ASP A 29 -1.93 30.66 -11.14
C ASP A 29 -1.16 29.34 -11.27
N HIS A 30 0.17 29.43 -11.35
CA HIS A 30 1.07 28.28 -11.41
C HIS A 30 0.91 27.37 -10.20
N PHE A 31 0.91 27.94 -8.98
CA PHE A 31 0.69 27.19 -7.75
C PHE A 31 -0.67 26.48 -7.73
N VAL A 32 -1.72 27.12 -8.25
CA VAL A 32 -3.05 26.50 -8.34
C VAL A 32 -3.04 25.30 -9.30
N GLU A 33 -2.29 25.36 -10.40
CA GLU A 33 -2.11 24.21 -11.30
C GLU A 33 -1.27 23.09 -10.69
N GLU A 34 -0.17 23.43 -10.01
CA GLU A 34 0.64 22.48 -9.24
C GLU A 34 -0.22 21.73 -8.20
N LEU A 35 -1.04 22.47 -7.44
CA LEU A 35 -1.95 21.90 -6.46
C LEU A 35 -2.99 20.96 -7.09
N LYS A 36 -3.57 21.33 -8.24
CA LYS A 36 -4.50 20.44 -8.96
C LYS A 36 -3.83 19.15 -9.41
N ARG A 37 -2.61 19.22 -9.94
CA ARG A 37 -1.82 18.04 -10.36
C ARG A 37 -1.54 17.15 -9.15
N ALA A 38 -1.08 17.72 -8.05
CA ALA A 38 -0.85 17.00 -6.79
C ALA A 38 -2.12 16.31 -6.26
N LEU A 39 -3.27 17.01 -6.23
CA LEU A 39 -4.54 16.45 -5.77
C LEU A 39 -5.07 15.33 -6.69
N ARG A 40 -4.79 15.39 -8.01
CA ARG A 40 -5.10 14.29 -8.93
C ARG A 40 -4.26 13.06 -8.65
N ALA A 41 -2.95 13.24 -8.39
CA ALA A 41 -2.07 12.15 -8.01
C ALA A 41 -2.51 11.50 -6.68
N CYS A 42 -2.96 12.31 -5.71
CA CYS A 42 -3.44 11.83 -4.42
C CYS A 42 -4.70 10.96 -4.49
N LYS A 43 -5.43 10.94 -5.62
CA LYS A 43 -6.59 10.03 -5.78
C LYS A 43 -6.19 8.56 -5.69
N VAL A 44 -4.98 8.23 -6.16
CA VAL A 44 -4.41 6.87 -6.08
C VAL A 44 -4.22 6.45 -4.62
N PHE A 45 -3.90 7.39 -3.73
CA PHE A 45 -3.66 7.14 -2.31
C PHE A 45 -4.91 6.71 -1.54
N VAL A 46 -6.12 6.97 -2.05
CA VAL A 46 -7.38 6.60 -1.38
C VAL A 46 -7.51 5.09 -1.18
N PHE A 47 -6.84 4.28 -2.01
CA PHE A 47 -6.86 2.82 -1.92
C PHE A 47 -5.78 2.25 -0.99
N TYR A 48 -4.74 3.02 -0.64
CA TYR A 48 -3.63 2.56 0.20
C TYR A 48 -4.04 2.18 1.64
N PRO A 49 -5.01 2.84 2.31
CA PRO A 49 -5.49 2.39 3.61
C PRO A 49 -5.91 0.92 3.63
N ILE A 50 -6.42 0.38 2.52
CA ILE A 50 -6.84 -1.02 2.41
C ILE A 50 -5.62 -1.96 2.44
N PHE A 51 -4.54 -1.57 1.75
CA PHE A 51 -3.28 -2.30 1.83
C PHE A 51 -2.74 -2.28 3.26
N TRP A 52 -2.77 -1.12 3.92
CA TRP A 52 -2.33 -0.99 5.31
C TRP A 52 -3.16 -1.82 6.28
N VAL A 53 -4.46 -2.04 6.02
CA VAL A 53 -5.27 -3.00 6.80
C VAL A 53 -4.74 -4.43 6.63
N CYS A 54 -4.41 -4.83 5.41
CA CYS A 54 -3.83 -6.16 5.13
C CYS A 54 -2.48 -6.32 5.81
N TYR A 55 -1.62 -5.30 5.69
CA TYR A 55 -0.31 -5.25 6.34
C TYR A 55 -0.43 -5.26 7.87
N GLY A 56 -1.43 -4.57 8.43
CA GLY A 56 -1.73 -4.59 9.86
C GLY A 56 -2.10 -5.99 10.39
N GLN A 57 -2.67 -6.86 9.55
CA GLN A 57 -2.92 -8.27 9.93
C GLN A 57 -1.60 -9.04 10.12
N PHE A 58 -0.59 -8.73 9.31
CA PHE A 58 0.75 -9.31 9.41
C PHE A 58 1.46 -8.90 10.70
N SER A 59 1.35 -7.64 11.12
CA SER A 59 2.06 -7.15 12.31
C SER A 59 1.42 -7.53 13.64
N THR A 60 0.11 -7.83 13.63
CA THR A 60 -0.65 -8.14 14.85
C THR A 60 -1.15 -9.59 14.84
N ASN A 61 -2.13 -9.88 14.00
CA ASN A 61 -2.87 -11.14 14.04
C ASN A 61 -2.03 -12.35 13.62
N PHE A 62 -1.03 -12.19 12.75
CA PHE A 62 -0.13 -13.30 12.40
C PHE A 62 0.72 -13.72 13.61
N VAL A 63 1.14 -12.78 14.45
CA VAL A 63 1.84 -13.11 15.71
C VAL A 63 0.93 -13.91 16.63
N THR A 64 -0.34 -13.52 16.74
CA THR A 64 -1.34 -14.26 17.52
C THR A 64 -1.58 -15.65 16.95
N GLN A 65 -1.69 -15.79 15.62
CA GLN A 65 -1.78 -17.07 14.93
C GLN A 65 -0.55 -17.95 15.21
N ALA A 66 0.67 -17.40 15.16
CA ALA A 66 1.89 -18.13 15.51
C ALA A 66 1.89 -18.62 16.97
N GLY A 67 1.27 -17.86 17.88
CA GLY A 67 1.09 -18.29 19.28
C GLY A 67 0.16 -19.49 19.47
N GLN A 68 -0.58 -19.89 18.44
CA GLN A 68 -1.39 -21.11 18.43
C GLN A 68 -0.63 -22.31 17.82
N MET A 69 0.61 -22.11 17.37
CA MET A 69 1.44 -23.09 16.66
C MET A 69 2.63 -23.54 17.52
N GLU A 70 3.21 -24.68 17.19
CA GLU A 70 4.42 -25.18 17.84
C GLU A 70 5.64 -24.38 17.37
N GLY A 71 6.16 -23.52 18.26
CA GLY A 71 7.34 -22.70 17.99
C GLY A 71 8.69 -23.43 18.15
N HIS A 72 8.73 -24.59 18.80
CA HIS A 72 9.96 -25.35 19.09
C HIS A 72 11.14 -24.50 19.62
N GLY A 73 10.85 -23.56 20.52
CA GLY A 73 11.84 -22.62 21.09
C GLY A 73 11.98 -21.29 20.34
N MET A 74 11.27 -21.12 19.23
CA MET A 74 11.18 -19.87 18.47
C MET A 74 10.08 -18.95 19.04
N PRO A 75 10.38 -17.67 19.37
CA PRO A 75 9.36 -16.70 19.73
C PRO A 75 8.41 -16.40 18.57
N ASN A 76 7.13 -16.14 18.84
CA ASN A 76 6.13 -15.84 17.81
C ASN A 76 6.51 -14.59 16.99
N ASP A 77 7.00 -13.55 17.66
CA ASP A 77 7.41 -12.30 17.04
C ASP A 77 8.60 -12.46 16.08
N PHE A 78 9.41 -13.51 16.26
CA PHE A 78 10.55 -13.78 15.40
C PHE A 78 10.12 -13.98 13.94
N MET A 79 8.91 -14.51 13.72
CA MET A 79 8.38 -14.77 12.39
C MET A 79 8.23 -13.51 11.54
N GLN A 80 8.04 -12.34 12.16
CA GLN A 80 7.97 -11.06 11.44
C GLN A 80 9.26 -10.72 10.69
N ASN A 81 10.42 -11.24 11.11
CA ASN A 81 11.70 -11.00 10.43
C ASN A 81 11.76 -11.64 9.02
N PHE A 82 10.89 -12.60 8.70
CA PHE A 82 10.84 -13.17 7.36
C PHE A 82 10.38 -12.16 6.30
N ASP A 83 9.62 -11.13 6.67
CA ASP A 83 9.19 -10.08 5.76
C ASP A 83 10.37 -9.23 5.22
N PRO A 84 11.19 -8.55 6.06
CA PRO A 84 12.34 -7.81 5.56
C PRO A 84 13.38 -8.71 4.89
N VAL A 85 13.54 -9.96 5.33
CA VAL A 85 14.38 -10.96 4.63
C VAL A 85 13.84 -11.24 3.22
N SER A 86 12.52 -11.38 3.07
CA SER A 86 11.89 -11.56 1.76
C SER A 86 12.15 -10.34 0.88
N ILE A 87 12.00 -9.13 1.41
CA ILE A 87 12.28 -7.90 0.66
C ILE A 87 13.73 -7.87 0.17
N LEU A 88 14.70 -8.18 1.04
CA LEU A 88 16.14 -8.20 0.71
C LEU A 88 16.48 -9.21 -0.39
N ILE A 89 15.80 -10.36 -0.42
CA ILE A 89 16.03 -11.42 -1.42
C ILE A 89 15.29 -11.10 -2.73
N PHE A 90 14.02 -10.71 -2.66
CA PHE A 90 13.17 -10.55 -3.84
C PHE A 90 13.36 -9.23 -4.57
N THR A 91 13.76 -8.14 -3.89
CA THR A 91 14.06 -6.85 -4.56
C THR A 91 15.10 -7.00 -5.67
N PRO A 92 16.31 -7.56 -5.44
CA PRO A 92 17.30 -7.72 -6.51
C PRO A 92 16.85 -8.72 -7.58
N ILE A 93 16.03 -9.72 -7.24
CA ILE A 93 15.45 -10.67 -8.21
C ILE A 93 14.47 -9.93 -9.14
N LEU A 94 13.61 -9.08 -8.57
CA LEU A 94 12.66 -8.29 -9.34
C LEU A 94 13.40 -7.32 -10.28
N ASP A 95 14.39 -6.59 -9.77
CA ASP A 95 15.12 -5.58 -10.53
C ASP A 95 16.06 -6.14 -11.60
N ARG A 96 16.76 -7.25 -11.31
CA ARG A 96 17.78 -7.80 -12.22
C ARG A 96 17.27 -8.90 -13.13
N VAL A 97 16.19 -9.59 -12.74
CA VAL A 97 15.70 -10.76 -13.48
C VAL A 97 14.29 -10.49 -14.02
N VAL A 98 13.32 -10.21 -13.15
CA VAL A 98 11.91 -10.13 -13.55
C VAL A 98 11.64 -8.93 -14.46
N TYR A 99 11.99 -7.71 -14.05
CA TYR A 99 11.73 -6.52 -14.88
C TYR A 99 12.47 -6.54 -16.23
N PRO A 100 13.75 -6.95 -16.32
CA PRO A 100 14.42 -7.07 -17.61
C PRO A 100 13.79 -8.14 -18.52
N ILE A 101 13.33 -9.27 -17.97
CA ILE A 101 12.65 -10.31 -18.76
C ILE A 101 11.31 -9.79 -19.28
N LEU A 102 10.49 -9.17 -18.43
CA LEU A 102 9.21 -8.60 -18.88
C LEU A 102 9.41 -7.53 -19.95
N ARG A 103 10.43 -6.67 -19.81
CA ARG A 103 10.82 -5.70 -20.84
C ARG A 103 11.23 -6.38 -22.15
N ARG A 104 11.96 -7.49 -22.11
CA ARG A 104 12.28 -8.29 -23.31
C ARG A 104 11.05 -8.92 -23.95
N MET A 105 10.02 -9.23 -23.17
CA MET A 105 8.72 -9.71 -23.67
C MET A 105 7.81 -8.57 -24.18
N GLY A 106 8.27 -7.31 -24.12
CA GLY A 106 7.48 -6.15 -24.54
C GLY A 106 6.44 -5.70 -23.51
N ILE A 107 6.48 -6.22 -22.28
CA ILE A 107 5.57 -5.86 -21.20
C ILE A 107 6.30 -4.90 -20.26
N GLU A 108 5.96 -3.62 -20.30
CA GLU A 108 6.45 -2.65 -19.33
C GLU A 108 5.49 -2.57 -18.13
N LEU A 109 5.96 -3.01 -16.96
CA LEU A 109 5.21 -2.88 -15.72
C LEU A 109 5.20 -1.43 -15.26
N ARG A 110 4.13 -0.72 -15.63
CA ARG A 110 3.81 0.63 -15.16
C ARG A 110 3.44 0.65 -13.67
N PRO A 111 3.57 1.81 -12.98
CA PRO A 111 3.31 1.90 -11.54
C PRO A 111 1.93 1.40 -11.11
N ILE A 112 0.87 1.71 -11.87
CA ILE A 112 -0.50 1.29 -11.53
C ILE A 112 -0.64 -0.25 -11.61
N MET A 113 -0.05 -0.89 -12.62
CA MET A 113 -0.04 -2.36 -12.72
C MET A 113 0.74 -3.01 -11.58
N ARG A 114 1.88 -2.42 -11.18
CA ARG A 114 2.67 -2.90 -10.03
C ARG A 114 1.83 -2.85 -8.75
N ILE A 115 1.18 -1.73 -8.46
CA ILE A 115 0.31 -1.57 -7.29
C ILE A 115 -0.84 -2.60 -7.32
N THR A 116 -1.43 -2.85 -8.50
CA THR A 116 -2.47 -3.87 -8.69
C THR A 116 -1.98 -5.27 -8.33
N ILE A 117 -0.79 -5.65 -8.84
CA ILE A 117 -0.17 -6.95 -8.52
C ILE A 117 0.06 -7.08 -7.02
N GLY A 118 0.50 -6.02 -6.35
CA GLY A 118 0.65 -6.03 -4.90
C GLY A 118 -0.66 -6.30 -4.17
N PHE A 119 -1.80 -5.71 -4.58
CA PHE A 119 -3.09 -5.99 -3.93
C PHE A 119 -3.49 -7.46 -4.06
N TRP A 120 -3.20 -8.08 -5.20
CA TRP A 120 -3.43 -9.51 -5.39
C TRP A 120 -2.48 -10.37 -4.55
N LEU A 121 -1.21 -9.97 -4.40
CA LEU A 121 -0.26 -10.65 -3.53
C LEU A 121 -0.65 -10.53 -2.05
N ALA A 122 -1.12 -9.36 -1.59
CA ALA A 122 -1.68 -9.19 -0.25
C ALA A 122 -2.92 -10.08 -0.04
N SER A 123 -3.80 -10.17 -1.05
CA SER A 123 -4.94 -11.09 -1.00
C SER A 123 -4.50 -12.55 -0.91
N LEU A 124 -3.51 -12.97 -1.70
CA LEU A 124 -2.94 -14.33 -1.64
C LEU A 124 -2.29 -14.63 -0.28
N CYS A 125 -1.60 -13.66 0.31
CA CYS A 125 -1.06 -13.76 1.66
C CYS A 125 -2.16 -14.08 2.67
N LEU A 126 -3.23 -13.29 2.69
CA LEU A 126 -4.33 -13.46 3.64
C LEU A 126 -5.16 -14.71 3.36
N ALA A 127 -5.33 -15.10 2.09
CA ALA A 127 -5.94 -16.36 1.72
C ALA A 127 -5.12 -17.54 2.24
N TYR A 128 -3.80 -17.49 2.12
CA TYR A 128 -2.91 -18.49 2.69
C TYR A 128 -2.98 -18.50 4.22
N ALA A 129 -2.99 -17.34 4.88
CA ALA A 129 -3.17 -17.24 6.33
C ALA A 129 -4.50 -17.82 6.81
N ALA A 130 -5.59 -17.65 6.03
CA ALA A 130 -6.87 -18.30 6.30
C ALA A 130 -6.78 -19.83 6.20
N ILE A 131 -6.03 -20.36 5.23
CA ILE A 131 -5.77 -21.80 5.11
C ILE A 131 -4.98 -22.29 6.33
N VAL A 132 -3.92 -21.56 6.75
CA VAL A 132 -3.15 -21.90 7.95
C VAL A 132 -4.04 -21.87 9.19
N GLN A 133 -4.90 -20.86 9.34
CA GLN A 133 -5.85 -20.79 10.46
C GLN A 133 -6.81 -21.98 10.48
N HIS A 134 -7.31 -22.38 9.30
CA HIS A 134 -8.16 -23.56 9.17
C HIS A 134 -7.43 -24.86 9.53
N LEU A 135 -6.15 -24.98 9.18
CA LEU A 135 -5.32 -26.10 9.59
C LEU A 135 -5.10 -26.12 11.11
N ILE A 136 -4.85 -24.96 11.73
CA ILE A 136 -4.75 -24.82 13.19
C ILE A 136 -6.06 -25.26 13.85
N TYR A 137 -7.21 -24.80 13.37
CA TYR A 137 -8.51 -25.19 13.93
C TYR A 137 -8.90 -26.64 13.72
N LYS A 138 -8.25 -27.35 12.79
CA LYS A 138 -8.43 -28.78 12.57
C LYS A 138 -7.41 -29.65 13.28
N ALA A 139 -6.34 -29.06 13.80
CA ALA A 139 -5.33 -29.75 14.57
C ALA A 139 -5.73 -29.81 16.05
N GLY A 140 -5.50 -30.97 16.67
CA GLY A 140 -5.61 -31.11 18.12
C GLY A 140 -4.51 -30.33 18.85
N PRO A 141 -4.63 -30.12 20.17
CA PRO A 141 -5.68 -30.68 21.05
C PRO A 141 -6.96 -29.83 21.14
N CYS A 142 -6.91 -28.52 20.84
CA CYS A 142 -8.04 -27.62 21.14
C CYS A 142 -8.89 -27.14 19.96
N PHE A 143 -8.59 -27.57 18.72
CA PHE A 143 -9.39 -27.26 17.51
C PHE A 143 -9.77 -25.76 17.42
N GLU A 144 -11.07 -25.44 17.41
CA GLU A 144 -11.63 -24.09 17.28
C GLU A 144 -11.38 -23.17 18.49
N SER A 145 -10.82 -23.67 19.59
CA SER A 145 -10.52 -22.89 20.80
C SER A 145 -9.07 -23.07 21.28
N PRO A 146 -8.05 -22.69 20.47
CA PRO A 146 -6.64 -22.89 20.80
C PRO A 146 -6.28 -22.36 22.20
N GLY A 147 -5.77 -23.24 23.07
CA GLY A 147 -5.35 -22.87 24.43
C GLY A 147 -6.48 -22.57 25.44
N ALA A 148 -7.75 -22.89 25.12
CA ALA A 148 -8.90 -22.76 26.02
C ALA A 148 -9.62 -24.09 26.31
N CYS A 149 -9.13 -25.22 25.76
CA CYS A 149 -9.68 -26.54 26.05
C CYS A 149 -8.95 -27.22 27.23
N PRO A 150 -9.59 -28.17 27.94
CA PRO A 150 -8.97 -28.90 29.05
C PRO A 150 -7.70 -29.66 28.65
N GLU A 151 -7.63 -30.14 27.40
CA GLU A 151 -6.49 -30.85 26.83
C GLU A 151 -5.35 -29.92 26.36
N GLY A 152 -5.61 -28.60 26.34
CA GLY A 152 -4.64 -27.57 25.98
C GLY A 152 -4.01 -26.89 27.18
N MET A 153 -4.15 -27.47 28.38
CA MET A 153 -3.53 -26.96 29.60
C MET A 153 -2.58 -28.02 30.15
N ASP A 154 -1.27 -27.73 30.12
CA ASP A 154 -0.26 -28.47 30.89
C ASP A 154 0.08 -27.66 32.14
N GLY A 155 -0.66 -27.90 33.22
CA GLY A 155 -0.61 -27.08 34.44
C GLY A 155 -1.12 -25.65 34.19
N ASN A 156 -0.26 -24.65 34.38
CA ASN A 156 -0.58 -23.23 34.13
C ASN A 156 -0.23 -22.76 32.70
N SER A 157 0.29 -23.65 31.84
CA SER A 157 0.78 -23.31 30.50
C SER A 157 -0.20 -23.77 29.42
N LYS A 158 -0.49 -22.88 28.45
CA LYS A 158 -1.31 -23.21 27.28
C LYS A 158 -0.49 -24.01 26.28
N LEU A 159 -0.94 -25.21 25.93
CA LEU A 159 -0.34 -26.02 24.86
C LEU A 159 -0.80 -25.50 23.49
N PRO A 160 0.13 -25.28 22.54
CA PRO A 160 -0.21 -24.93 21.17
C PRO A 160 -0.80 -26.14 20.42
N ASN A 161 -1.49 -25.88 19.31
CA ASN A 161 -1.94 -26.95 18.41
C ASN A 161 -0.73 -27.53 17.65
N HIS A 162 -0.83 -28.80 17.27
CA HIS A 162 0.23 -29.56 16.59
C HIS A 162 0.45 -29.16 15.12
N ILE A 163 0.79 -27.89 14.90
CA ILE A 163 1.17 -27.31 13.62
C ILE A 163 2.48 -26.59 13.81
N HIS A 164 3.49 -26.94 13.01
CA HIS A 164 4.79 -26.31 13.06
C HIS A 164 4.72 -24.85 12.59
N ILE A 165 5.30 -23.91 13.35
CA ILE A 165 5.25 -22.46 13.07
C ILE A 165 5.74 -22.07 11.66
N ALA A 166 6.71 -22.79 11.11
CA ALA A 166 7.24 -22.57 9.74
C ALA A 166 6.19 -22.69 8.62
N VAL A 167 5.04 -23.31 8.86
CA VAL A 167 3.93 -23.34 7.87
C VAL A 167 3.43 -21.92 7.57
N GLN A 168 3.65 -20.96 8.47
CA GLN A 168 3.28 -19.56 8.27
C GLN A 168 4.28 -18.77 7.39
N THR A 169 5.52 -19.27 7.20
CA THR A 169 6.58 -18.56 6.46
C THR A 169 6.17 -18.10 5.05
N PRO A 170 5.43 -18.89 4.23
CA PRO A 170 4.99 -18.41 2.92
C PRO A 170 4.07 -17.18 2.97
N ALA A 171 3.29 -17.00 4.03
CA ALA A 171 2.47 -15.81 4.21
C ALA A 171 3.36 -14.55 4.34
N TYR A 172 4.43 -14.66 5.14
CA TYR A 172 5.44 -13.61 5.30
C TYR A 172 6.17 -13.27 3.99
N VAL A 173 6.40 -14.27 3.14
CA VAL A 173 6.97 -14.05 1.80
C VAL A 173 6.00 -13.31 0.89
N PHE A 174 4.72 -13.68 0.88
CA PHE A 174 3.72 -13.03 0.04
C PHE A 174 3.45 -11.58 0.45
N ILE A 175 3.41 -11.26 1.74
CA ILE A 175 3.26 -9.87 2.19
C ILE A 175 4.50 -9.03 1.85
N GLY A 176 5.71 -9.56 2.00
CA GLY A 176 6.93 -8.84 1.60
C GLY A 176 7.00 -8.59 0.09
N LEU A 177 6.59 -9.56 -0.73
CA LEU A 177 6.42 -9.34 -2.17
C LEU A 177 5.37 -8.26 -2.46
N SER A 178 4.23 -8.31 -1.78
CA SER A 178 3.19 -7.28 -1.91
C SER A 178 3.70 -5.89 -1.52
N GLU A 179 4.53 -5.79 -0.48
CA GLU A 179 5.10 -4.53 -0.03
C GLU A 179 6.03 -3.91 -1.08
N ILE A 180 6.88 -4.72 -1.74
CA ILE A 180 7.70 -4.23 -2.85
C ILE A 180 6.82 -3.61 -3.94
N PHE A 181 5.73 -4.29 -4.30
CA PHE A 181 4.86 -3.85 -5.38
C PHE A 181 3.98 -2.63 -5.03
N ILE A 182 3.55 -2.48 -3.77
CA ILE A 182 2.70 -1.36 -3.33
C ILE A 182 3.51 -0.25 -2.65
N SER A 183 4.23 -0.54 -1.58
CA SER A 183 4.84 0.48 -0.73
C SER A 183 5.96 1.23 -1.44
N VAL A 184 6.87 0.50 -2.09
CA VAL A 184 8.01 1.08 -2.83
C VAL A 184 7.49 1.85 -4.05
N THR A 185 6.64 1.21 -4.86
CA THR A 185 6.05 1.85 -6.05
C THR A 185 5.18 3.06 -5.68
N GLY A 186 4.46 3.00 -4.55
CA GLY A 186 3.63 4.09 -4.06
C GLY A 186 4.42 5.31 -3.66
N LEU A 187 5.56 5.09 -2.98
CA LEU A 187 6.48 6.16 -2.62
C LEU A 187 7.15 6.78 -3.85
N GLU A 188 7.56 5.95 -4.82
CA GLU A 188 8.10 6.37 -6.11
C GLU A 188 7.07 7.20 -6.89
N TYR A 189 5.83 6.72 -6.97
CA TYR A 189 4.72 7.43 -7.60
C TYR A 189 4.44 8.76 -6.89
N ALA A 190 4.37 8.77 -5.56
CA ALA A 190 4.18 9.99 -4.79
C ALA A 190 5.29 11.02 -5.04
N TYR A 191 6.54 10.56 -5.22
CA TYR A 191 7.68 11.44 -5.48
C TYR A 191 7.68 12.00 -6.91
N THR A 192 7.43 11.14 -7.89
CA THR A 192 7.48 11.47 -9.31
C THR A 192 6.29 12.32 -9.77
N LYS A 193 5.15 12.20 -9.09
CA LYS A 193 3.93 12.99 -9.40
C LYS A 193 3.81 14.28 -8.62
N ALA A 194 4.66 14.49 -7.63
CA ALA A 194 4.63 15.72 -6.86
C ALA A 194 5.33 16.86 -7.61
N PRO A 195 4.71 18.06 -7.69
CA PRO A 195 5.38 19.26 -8.16
C PRO A 195 6.63 19.55 -7.32
N PRO A 196 7.68 20.19 -7.88
CA PRO A 196 8.92 20.47 -7.16
C PRO A 196 8.72 21.22 -5.84
N SER A 197 7.76 22.15 -5.81
CA SER A 197 7.38 22.95 -4.64
C SER A 197 6.58 22.19 -3.58
N MET A 198 6.02 21.01 -3.92
CA MET A 198 5.05 20.28 -3.08
C MET A 198 5.46 18.83 -2.77
N LYS A 199 6.69 18.40 -3.10
CA LYS A 199 7.18 17.03 -2.83
C LYS A 199 6.91 16.57 -1.40
N SER A 200 7.31 17.36 -0.41
CA SER A 200 7.10 17.00 1.01
C SER A 200 5.63 16.90 1.39
N PHE A 201 4.75 17.69 0.78
CA PHE A 201 3.31 17.66 1.05
C PHE A 201 2.64 16.42 0.46
N VAL A 202 2.99 16.02 -0.77
CA VAL A 202 2.44 14.79 -1.37
C VAL A 202 2.95 13.56 -0.64
N GLN A 203 4.22 13.57 -0.21
CA GLN A 203 4.81 12.51 0.61
C GLN A 203 4.16 12.39 1.99
N SER A 204 3.84 13.52 2.64
CA SER A 204 3.12 13.46 3.92
C SER A 204 1.70 12.93 3.75
N LEU A 205 0.99 13.28 2.68
CA LEU A 205 -0.31 12.68 2.35
C LEU A 205 -0.22 11.18 2.08
N TYR A 206 0.85 10.73 1.43
CA TYR A 206 1.11 9.31 1.22
C TYR A 206 1.28 8.57 2.55
N LEU A 207 2.17 9.04 3.44
CA LEU A 207 2.38 8.43 4.76
C LEU A 207 1.13 8.53 5.65
N PHE A 208 0.33 9.58 5.48
CA PHE A 208 -0.92 9.75 6.21
C PHE A 208 -1.95 8.65 5.88
N THR A 209 -1.83 7.97 4.73
CA THR A 209 -2.67 6.79 4.43
C THR A 209 -2.47 5.65 5.43
N ASN A 210 -1.27 5.53 6.01
CA ASN A 210 -0.98 4.53 7.04
C ASN A 210 -1.82 4.78 8.30
N ALA A 211 -2.01 6.05 8.70
CA ALA A 211 -2.84 6.39 9.84
C ALA A 211 -4.31 5.94 9.65
N PHE A 212 -4.87 6.12 8.45
CA PHE A 212 -6.20 5.60 8.11
C PHE A 212 -6.24 4.07 8.09
N GLY A 213 -5.21 3.42 7.57
CA GLY A 213 -5.08 1.97 7.58
C GLY A 213 -5.05 1.38 8.99
N SER A 214 -4.28 1.99 9.89
CA SER A 214 -4.22 1.60 11.30
C SER A 214 -5.56 1.84 12.01
N ALA A 215 -6.22 2.98 11.75
CA ALA A 215 -7.56 3.25 12.32
C ALA A 215 -8.61 2.24 11.85
N LEU A 216 -8.57 1.84 10.57
CA LEU A 216 -9.43 0.78 10.03
C LEU A 216 -9.08 -0.60 10.64
N SER A 217 -7.80 -0.88 10.85
CA SER A 217 -7.36 -2.12 11.50
C SER A 217 -7.87 -2.22 12.94
N GLU A 218 -7.83 -1.12 13.69
CA GLU A 218 -8.38 -1.05 15.05
C GLU A 218 -9.89 -1.31 15.07
N ALA A 219 -10.64 -0.80 14.08
CA ALA A 219 -12.06 -1.07 13.95
C ALA A 219 -12.38 -2.58 13.75
N LEU A 220 -11.42 -3.35 13.21
CA LEU A 220 -11.57 -4.80 13.00
C LEU A 220 -11.18 -5.65 14.23
N VAL A 221 -10.64 -5.06 15.31
CA VAL A 221 -10.24 -5.81 16.52
C VAL A 221 -11.39 -6.60 17.14
N SER A 222 -12.62 -6.10 17.04
CA SER A 222 -13.82 -6.81 17.53
C SER A 222 -14.10 -8.15 16.80
N VAL A 223 -13.47 -8.37 15.65
CA VAL A 223 -13.55 -9.61 14.85
C VAL A 223 -12.28 -10.47 14.99
N ALA A 224 -11.18 -9.89 15.51
CA ALA A 224 -9.91 -10.57 15.78
C ALA A 224 -9.97 -11.41 17.08
N MET A 225 -10.85 -12.41 17.10
CA MET A 225 -11.02 -13.35 18.22
C MET A 225 -11.27 -14.76 17.67
N ASP A 226 -10.82 -15.81 18.34
CA ASP A 226 -11.17 -17.19 17.96
C ASP A 226 -12.69 -17.42 18.13
N PRO A 227 -13.36 -18.15 17.20
CA PRO A 227 -12.89 -18.75 15.94
C PRO A 227 -13.01 -17.82 14.71
N LYS A 228 -13.23 -16.51 14.91
CA LYS A 228 -13.52 -15.52 13.86
C LYS A 228 -12.29 -15.08 13.05
N TYR A 229 -11.06 -15.43 13.45
CA TYR A 229 -9.85 -15.13 12.67
C TYR A 229 -9.93 -15.63 11.23
N LEU A 230 -10.49 -16.82 11.00
CA LEU A 230 -10.68 -17.37 9.66
C LEU A 230 -11.57 -16.46 8.80
N TRP A 231 -12.69 -15.98 9.35
CA TRP A 231 -13.60 -15.09 8.66
C TRP A 231 -12.99 -13.71 8.41
N MET A 232 -12.20 -13.21 9.35
CA MET A 232 -11.46 -11.97 9.20
C MET A 232 -10.44 -12.07 8.05
N TYR A 233 -9.57 -13.09 8.05
CA TYR A 233 -8.59 -13.28 6.99
C TYR A 233 -9.26 -13.47 5.63
N THR A 234 -10.31 -14.29 5.55
CA THR A 234 -11.07 -14.50 4.31
C THR A 234 -11.73 -13.23 3.82
N GLY A 235 -12.37 -12.46 4.71
CA GLY A 235 -13.05 -11.21 4.38
C GLY A 235 -12.08 -10.14 3.88
N VAL A 236 -10.96 -9.94 4.58
CA VAL A 236 -9.93 -8.99 4.18
C VAL A 236 -9.24 -9.45 2.88
N ALA A 237 -9.00 -10.75 2.69
CA ALA A 237 -8.43 -11.29 1.44
C ALA A 237 -9.33 -11.00 0.23
N ILE A 238 -10.63 -11.29 0.34
CA ILE A 238 -11.60 -11.03 -0.72
C ILE A 238 -11.68 -9.52 -1.02
N PHE A 239 -11.76 -8.70 0.03
CA PHE A 239 -11.82 -7.25 -0.10
C PHE A 239 -10.56 -6.69 -0.77
N ALA A 240 -9.37 -7.17 -0.42
CA ALA A 240 -8.11 -6.79 -1.05
C ALA A 240 -8.07 -7.18 -2.54
N PHE A 241 -8.56 -8.37 -2.90
CA PHE A 241 -8.63 -8.82 -4.29
C PHE A 241 -9.53 -7.90 -5.14
N PHE A 242 -10.75 -7.66 -4.66
CA PHE A 242 -11.68 -6.75 -5.33
C PHE A 242 -11.15 -5.32 -5.39
N THR A 243 -10.44 -4.88 -4.35
CA THR A 243 -9.76 -3.58 -4.33
C THR A 243 -8.73 -3.48 -5.46
N GLY A 244 -7.90 -4.52 -5.65
CA GLY A 244 -6.97 -4.59 -6.77
C GLY A 244 -7.69 -4.52 -8.13
N CYS A 245 -8.78 -5.26 -8.31
CA CYS A 245 -9.57 -5.21 -9.55
C CYS A 245 -10.19 -3.82 -9.81
N VAL A 246 -10.81 -3.23 -8.79
CA VAL A 246 -11.41 -1.88 -8.89
C VAL A 246 -10.34 -0.83 -9.15
N PHE A 247 -9.20 -0.92 -8.46
CA PHE A 247 -8.06 -0.03 -8.66
C PHE A 247 -7.56 -0.08 -10.10
N TRP A 248 -7.38 -1.28 -10.65
CA TRP A 248 -6.97 -1.45 -12.04
C TRP A 248 -8.01 -0.87 -13.01
N VAL A 249 -9.29 -1.19 -12.86
CA VAL A 249 -10.36 -0.65 -13.73
C VAL A 249 -10.40 0.88 -13.69
N LEU A 250 -10.22 1.49 -12.52
CA LEU A 250 -10.28 2.95 -12.37
C LEU A 250 -9.02 3.67 -12.86
N PHE A 251 -7.83 3.09 -12.70
CA PHE A 251 -6.57 3.80 -12.94
C PHE A 251 -5.74 3.26 -14.13
N HIS A 252 -6.11 2.16 -14.77
CA HIS A 252 -5.37 1.67 -15.95
C HIS A 252 -5.28 2.70 -17.09
N HIS A 253 -6.26 3.62 -17.19
CA HIS A 253 -6.23 4.69 -18.19
C HIS A 253 -5.32 5.86 -17.80
N TYR A 254 -5.06 6.06 -16.49
CA TYR A 254 -4.19 7.12 -16.01
C TYR A 254 -2.76 6.93 -16.51
N ASP A 255 -2.32 5.68 -16.63
CA ASP A 255 -1.03 5.33 -17.22
C ASP A 255 -0.87 5.88 -18.66
N ALA A 256 -1.94 5.87 -19.47
CA ALA A 256 -1.90 6.36 -20.86
C ALA A 256 -2.01 7.89 -20.96
N ASP A 257 -2.70 8.52 -20.01
CA ASP A 257 -2.82 9.97 -19.94
C ASP A 257 -1.54 10.64 -19.45
N GLU A 258 -0.74 9.95 -18.65
CA GLU A 258 0.53 10.44 -18.12
C GLU A 258 1.63 10.53 -19.16
N GLU A 259 1.74 9.53 -20.05
CA GLU A 259 2.71 9.52 -21.16
C GLU A 259 2.54 10.77 -22.04
N LYS A 260 1.29 11.13 -22.32
CA LYS A 260 0.95 12.36 -23.05
C LYS A 260 1.35 13.64 -22.30
N MET A 261 1.26 13.67 -20.97
CA MET A 261 1.68 14.83 -20.19
C MET A 261 3.20 14.97 -20.10
N TYR A 262 3.95 13.86 -20.03
CA TYR A 262 5.42 13.90 -20.06
C TYR A 262 5.95 14.31 -21.45
N ASP A 263 5.33 13.86 -22.53
CA ASP A 263 5.70 14.31 -23.89
C ASP A 263 5.46 15.81 -24.08
N LEU A 264 4.37 16.35 -23.53
CA LEU A 264 4.09 17.79 -23.54
C LEU A 264 5.11 18.64 -22.76
N ASP A 265 5.63 18.12 -21.63
CA ASP A 265 6.66 18.81 -20.84
C ASP A 265 8.06 18.68 -21.49
N ARG A 266 8.30 17.64 -22.32
CA ARG A 266 9.53 17.45 -23.12
C ARG A 266 9.60 18.39 -24.33
N ASP A 267 8.45 18.75 -24.89
CA ASP A 267 8.33 19.69 -26.00
C ASP A 267 8.38 21.17 -25.55
N GLN A 268 8.39 21.46 -24.25
CA GLN A 268 8.67 22.80 -23.76
C GLN A 268 10.17 23.07 -23.83
N PRO A 269 10.64 24.07 -24.60
CA PRO A 269 12.03 24.44 -24.59
C PRO A 269 12.41 24.86 -23.17
N VAL A 270 13.40 24.19 -22.59
CA VAL A 270 14.03 24.57 -21.33
C VAL A 270 14.40 26.04 -21.46
N ALA A 271 13.76 26.91 -20.68
CA ALA A 271 14.07 28.33 -20.68
C ALA A 271 15.57 28.48 -20.41
N SER A 272 16.32 28.91 -21.43
CA SER A 272 17.75 29.15 -21.30
C SER A 272 17.95 30.15 -20.18
N LEU A 273 18.68 29.75 -19.14
CA LEU A 273 19.13 30.65 -18.08
C LEU A 273 19.74 31.90 -18.75
N PRO A 274 19.36 33.12 -18.34
CA PRO A 274 19.98 34.32 -18.88
C PRO A 274 21.49 34.23 -18.66
N ASN A 275 22.24 34.40 -19.75
CA ASN A 275 23.71 34.34 -19.76
C ASN A 275 24.28 35.09 -18.55
N ALA A 276 24.94 34.36 -17.66
CA ALA A 276 25.89 34.92 -16.71
C ALA A 276 27.11 35.41 -17.49
N LYS A 277 27.00 36.60 -18.07
CA LYS A 277 28.14 37.40 -18.53
C LYS A 277 28.02 38.77 -17.90
N ASN A 278 29.14 39.22 -17.36
CA ASN A 278 29.43 40.54 -16.77
C ASN A 278 29.29 40.61 -15.25
N VAL A 279 30.16 39.88 -14.55
CA VAL A 279 30.71 40.33 -13.26
C VAL A 279 32.22 40.10 -13.33
N ASP A 280 32.90 40.98 -14.06
CA ASP A 280 34.33 41.23 -13.97
C ASP A 280 34.51 42.72 -14.29
N GLU A 281 34.52 43.55 -13.25
CA GLU A 281 35.20 44.86 -13.15
C GLU A 281 35.43 45.19 -11.68
#